data_AF-A0A8T5XJ42-F1
#
_entry.id   AF-A0A8T5XJ42-F1
#
_cell.length_a   1.000
_cell.length_b   1.000
_cell.length_c   1.000
_cell.angle_alpha   90.00
_cell.angle_beta   90.00
_cell.angle_gamma   90.00
#
_symmetry.space_group_name_H-M   'P 1'
#
loop_
_entity.id
_entity.type
_entity.pdbx_description
1 polymer ?
#
loop_
_entity_poly.entity_id
_entity_poly.type
_entity_poly.pdbx_seq_one_letter_code
_entity_poly.pdbx_strand_id
1 'polypeptide(L)'
;MKSIDYKKYKKIQDLFYNKRFIKRDIVCQNCGKELKVFHGSHLKKCGYSKEEYIKEFGYPNEYYEKDEILKSVIKKIEDLYVVNRNKWLILDGRIRSYVTKETEKIKEENRKRNSEHGEIQQLTRRQIKEHLLGKRTVGVFPKWNSNKFLIFDIDSYVGLQKAKVVAWHIKWFLGKYFPKNQIHVNYSGNKGYHVTLYFNEFIGIKVLYRLFTIVLNGIRAEDFQGVRVEMRPTAKGEDGYGVKLPLGVNFINRDDYNNYAYFVDEYFNEIEFEVEYVLNIKKSPSNIVWEIIDEYKDKELKEYGENYLNIEEVESINNPKYNNKNIQNNGYDKIECIIENGLEEQGTRHYWSFLIALYYKDKDIHADEAFEFLYEWSKEQIETGMSKSSIHEVVRDINSIVYKSVYNPSKEYFLIKSDRYIKDIYFTERDINKFIELNRYAKRYGKTIINHQKVLFALIIHGKTYQQSSRESKGQFYMTYDQIIELTGIRSKTTTSKCVTELDELGFIKIVERNSMYYKNKGKRDPNVYRLDFIESMKEDDYLIKISANELQDKDCFYKVMYKYFREEGLKKIFTRHIRYKVLNMDCVRDMN
;
A
#
# COMPACT_ATOMS: atom_id res chain seq x y z
N MET A 1 -32.47 -29.37 -24.21
CA MET A 1 -31.02 -29.61 -24.09
C MET A 1 -30.83 -30.58 -22.94
N LYS A 2 -30.04 -31.65 -23.06
CA LYS A 2 -29.44 -32.22 -21.84
C LYS A 2 -28.64 -31.08 -21.21
N SER A 3 -29.10 -30.57 -20.07
CA SER A 3 -28.46 -29.46 -19.38
C SER A 3 -27.04 -29.89 -19.02
N ILE A 4 -26.06 -29.04 -19.32
CA ILE A 4 -24.69 -29.27 -18.86
C ILE A 4 -24.75 -29.27 -17.33
N ASP A 5 -24.33 -30.38 -16.71
CA ASP A 5 -24.21 -30.44 -15.27
C ASP A 5 -22.93 -29.73 -14.84
N TYR A 6 -23.06 -28.43 -14.56
CA TYR A 6 -21.94 -27.60 -14.12
C TYR A 6 -21.37 -28.05 -12.76
N LYS A 7 -22.08 -28.87 -11.97
CA LYS A 7 -21.60 -29.37 -10.67
C LYS A 7 -20.57 -30.48 -10.81
N LYS A 8 -20.45 -31.07 -12.00
CA LYS A 8 -19.41 -32.05 -12.33
C LYS A 8 -18.00 -31.48 -12.18
N TYR A 9 -17.81 -30.18 -12.41
CA TYR A 9 -16.51 -29.50 -12.32
C TYR A 9 -16.59 -28.45 -11.21
N LYS A 10 -15.92 -28.71 -10.09
CA LYS A 10 -16.01 -27.84 -8.92
C LYS A 10 -15.21 -26.56 -9.12
N LYS A 11 -13.96 -26.69 -9.53
CA LYS A 11 -13.02 -25.57 -9.70
C LYS A 11 -12.78 -25.25 -11.17
N ILE A 12 -12.47 -23.99 -11.47
CA ILE A 12 -12.10 -23.59 -12.83
C ILE A 12 -10.90 -24.39 -13.37
N GLN A 13 -9.97 -24.79 -12.49
CA GLN A 13 -8.80 -25.60 -12.83
C GLN A 13 -9.17 -26.98 -13.37
N ASP A 14 -10.31 -27.55 -12.96
CA ASP A 14 -10.79 -28.86 -13.41
C ASP A 14 -11.12 -28.89 -14.91
N LEU A 15 -11.40 -27.72 -15.49
CA LEU A 15 -11.67 -27.52 -16.91
C LEU A 15 -10.39 -27.57 -17.77
N PHE A 16 -9.22 -27.47 -17.15
CA PHE A 16 -7.95 -27.48 -17.85
C PHE A 16 -7.37 -28.89 -17.93
N TYR A 17 -7.11 -29.32 -19.15
CA TYR A 17 -6.66 -30.68 -19.43
C TYR A 17 -5.15 -30.85 -19.27
N ASN A 18 -4.72 -31.95 -18.65
CA ASN A 18 -3.31 -32.35 -18.62
C ASN A 18 -2.98 -33.22 -19.85
N LYS A 19 -2.31 -32.65 -20.85
CA LYS A 19 -2.05 -33.28 -22.17
C LYS A 19 -1.36 -34.65 -22.12
N ARG A 20 -0.78 -35.06 -20.98
CA ARG A 20 -0.09 -36.36 -20.82
C ARG A 20 -1.00 -37.58 -20.91
N PHE A 21 -2.32 -37.43 -20.93
CA PHE A 21 -3.28 -38.56 -20.92
C PHE A 21 -4.25 -38.59 -22.12
N ILE A 22 -3.81 -38.58 -23.37
CA ILE A 22 -4.75 -38.85 -24.49
C ILE A 22 -4.20 -39.87 -25.50
N LYS A 23 -4.73 -41.09 -25.37
CA LYS A 23 -5.42 -41.80 -26.46
C LYS A 23 -6.72 -42.33 -25.88
N ARG A 24 -7.86 -41.72 -26.21
CA ARG A 24 -9.16 -42.39 -26.11
C ARG A 24 -9.89 -42.09 -27.40
N ASP A 25 -10.10 -43.13 -28.19
CA ASP A 25 -10.85 -43.06 -29.43
C ASP A 25 -12.27 -42.55 -29.10
N ILE A 26 -12.74 -41.60 -29.90
CA ILE A 26 -14.08 -41.02 -29.78
C ILE A 26 -15.00 -41.87 -30.63
N VAL A 27 -15.95 -42.55 -30.00
CA VAL A 27 -16.99 -43.29 -30.74
C VAL A 27 -18.14 -42.33 -31.07
N CYS A 28 -18.40 -42.14 -32.36
CA CYS A 28 -19.58 -41.40 -32.81
C CYS A 28 -20.85 -42.17 -32.42
N GLN A 29 -21.71 -41.56 -31.61
CA GLN A 29 -22.95 -42.15 -31.12
C GLN A 29 -24.01 -42.32 -32.21
N ASN A 30 -23.87 -41.59 -33.33
CA ASN A 30 -24.79 -41.72 -34.46
C ASN A 30 -24.44 -42.88 -35.40
N CYS A 31 -23.14 -43.09 -35.70
CA CYS A 31 -22.71 -44.09 -36.70
C CYS A 31 -21.72 -45.14 -36.19
N GLY A 32 -21.38 -45.14 -34.89
CA GLY A 32 -20.47 -46.09 -34.26
C GLY A 32 -18.99 -45.94 -34.63
N LYS A 33 -18.62 -44.98 -35.49
CA LYS A 33 -17.25 -44.84 -35.97
C LYS A 33 -16.30 -44.32 -34.88
N GLU A 34 -15.17 -44.98 -34.71
CA GLU A 34 -14.04 -44.51 -33.90
C GLU A 34 -13.28 -43.37 -34.60
N LEU A 35 -13.04 -42.29 -33.87
CA LEU A 35 -12.42 -41.06 -34.35
C LEU A 35 -11.30 -40.66 -33.40
N LYS A 36 -10.16 -40.26 -33.97
CA LYS A 36 -9.08 -39.63 -33.20
C LYS A 36 -9.45 -38.23 -32.71
N VAL A 37 -10.27 -37.52 -33.49
CA VAL A 37 -10.71 -36.15 -33.21
C VAL A 37 -12.13 -35.97 -33.74
N PHE A 38 -12.95 -35.24 -33.00
CA PHE A 38 -14.32 -34.90 -33.39
C PHE A 38 -14.31 -33.71 -34.36
N HIS A 39 -14.11 -33.99 -35.65
CA HIS A 39 -14.07 -32.98 -36.71
C HIS A 39 -15.45 -32.73 -37.34
N GLY A 40 -15.74 -31.47 -37.70
CA GLY A 40 -17.01 -31.08 -38.33
C GLY A 40 -17.30 -31.77 -39.66
N SER A 41 -16.28 -32.23 -40.38
CA SER A 41 -16.45 -33.02 -41.61
C SER A 41 -17.11 -34.37 -41.36
N HIS A 42 -16.84 -35.01 -40.22
CA HIS A 42 -17.51 -36.26 -39.84
C HIS A 42 -18.97 -36.01 -39.46
N LEU A 43 -19.22 -34.96 -38.68
CA LEU A 43 -20.56 -34.55 -38.28
C LEU A 43 -21.47 -34.26 -39.49
N LYS A 44 -20.94 -33.52 -40.49
CA LYS A 44 -21.64 -33.28 -41.76
C LYS A 44 -22.03 -34.58 -42.48
N LYS A 45 -21.15 -35.59 -42.50
CA LYS A 45 -21.46 -36.92 -43.08
C LYS A 45 -22.53 -37.66 -42.29
N CYS A 46 -22.64 -37.40 -40.99
CA CYS A 46 -23.69 -37.95 -40.13
C CYS A 46 -25.01 -37.16 -40.21
N GLY A 47 -25.06 -36.06 -40.98
CA GLY A 47 -26.26 -35.21 -41.09
C GLY A 47 -26.47 -34.26 -39.90
N TYR A 48 -25.46 -34.03 -39.07
CA TYR A 48 -25.56 -33.12 -37.92
C TYR A 48 -24.58 -31.96 -38.01
N SER A 49 -24.99 -30.79 -37.54
CA SER A 49 -24.07 -29.78 -37.00
C SER A 49 -23.52 -30.23 -35.65
N LYS A 50 -22.51 -29.51 -35.12
CA LYS A 50 -21.96 -29.80 -33.80
C LYS A 50 -23.00 -29.55 -32.70
N GLU A 51 -23.77 -28.48 -32.85
CA GLU A 51 -24.83 -28.08 -31.93
C GLU A 51 -25.96 -29.11 -31.91
N GLU A 52 -26.42 -29.57 -33.07
CA GLU A 52 -27.46 -30.60 -33.17
C GLU A 52 -26.99 -31.94 -32.60
N TYR A 53 -25.76 -32.36 -32.92
CA TYR A 53 -25.19 -33.59 -32.37
C TYR A 53 -25.13 -33.54 -30.84
N ILE A 54 -24.62 -32.43 -30.26
CA ILE A 54 -24.53 -32.28 -28.80
C ILE A 54 -25.93 -32.25 -28.18
N LYS A 55 -26.91 -31.63 -28.84
CA LYS A 55 -28.30 -31.59 -28.37
C LYS A 55 -28.90 -32.99 -28.27
N GLU A 56 -28.63 -33.84 -29.24
CA GLU A 56 -29.19 -35.19 -29.35
C GLU A 56 -28.41 -36.21 -28.48
N PHE A 57 -27.10 -36.26 -28.63
CA PHE A 57 -26.24 -37.31 -28.06
C PHE A 57 -25.40 -36.86 -26.86
N GLY A 58 -25.32 -35.56 -26.58
CA GLY A 58 -24.40 -35.00 -25.61
C GLY A 58 -22.98 -34.82 -26.16
N TYR A 59 -22.03 -34.51 -25.26
CA TYR A 59 -20.65 -34.30 -25.66
C TYR A 59 -19.96 -35.63 -26.05
N PRO A 60 -19.15 -35.63 -27.13
CA PRO A 60 -18.48 -36.84 -27.61
C PRO A 60 -17.46 -37.41 -26.60
N ASN A 61 -16.90 -36.57 -25.74
CA ASN A 61 -16.12 -36.96 -24.56
C ASN A 61 -16.00 -35.77 -23.59
N GLU A 62 -15.36 -36.03 -22.44
CA GLU A 62 -15.12 -35.05 -21.38
C GLU A 62 -14.30 -33.83 -21.83
N TYR A 63 -13.40 -33.98 -22.83
CA TYR A 63 -12.58 -32.88 -23.33
C TYR A 63 -13.43 -31.80 -24.01
N TYR A 64 -14.34 -32.21 -24.91
CA TYR A 64 -15.23 -31.27 -25.59
C TYR A 64 -16.21 -30.60 -24.63
N GLU A 65 -16.68 -31.34 -23.62
CA GLU A 65 -17.52 -30.80 -22.55
C GLU A 65 -16.77 -29.70 -21.76
N LYS A 66 -15.57 -30.00 -21.24
CA LYS A 66 -14.74 -29.03 -20.52
C LYS A 66 -14.40 -27.79 -21.36
N ASP A 67 -14.08 -27.97 -22.63
CA ASP A 67 -13.73 -26.85 -23.52
C ASP A 67 -14.92 -25.92 -23.77
N GLU A 68 -16.14 -26.45 -23.95
CA GLU A 68 -17.34 -25.61 -24.07
C GLU A 68 -17.71 -24.89 -22.76
N ILE A 69 -17.54 -25.56 -21.61
CA ILE A 69 -17.74 -24.92 -20.30
C ILE A 69 -16.72 -23.80 -20.09
N LEU A 70 -15.44 -24.05 -20.39
CA LEU A 70 -14.38 -23.04 -20.28
C LEU A 70 -14.63 -21.84 -21.21
N LYS A 71 -15.09 -22.06 -22.44
CA LYS A 71 -15.52 -20.97 -23.35
C LYS A 71 -16.65 -20.16 -22.75
N SER A 72 -17.61 -20.81 -22.10
CA SER A 72 -18.74 -20.15 -21.43
C SER A 72 -18.26 -19.31 -20.25
N VAL A 73 -17.34 -19.83 -19.42
CA VAL A 73 -16.71 -19.08 -18.33
C VAL A 73 -15.94 -17.87 -18.86
N ILE A 74 -15.11 -18.03 -19.90
CA ILE A 74 -14.37 -16.91 -20.51
C ILE A 74 -15.33 -15.86 -21.03
N LYS A 75 -16.38 -16.25 -21.75
CA LYS A 75 -17.42 -15.34 -22.25
C LYS A 75 -18.10 -14.59 -21.09
N LYS A 76 -18.36 -15.27 -19.98
CA LYS A 76 -18.95 -14.68 -18.79
C LYS A 76 -18.02 -13.64 -18.15
N ILE A 77 -16.73 -13.95 -17.98
CA ILE A 77 -15.74 -12.98 -17.47
C ILE A 77 -15.61 -11.78 -18.42
N GLU A 78 -15.61 -12.00 -19.73
CA GLU A 78 -15.63 -10.91 -20.73
C GLU A 78 -16.87 -10.01 -20.56
N ASP A 79 -18.04 -10.62 -20.44
CA ASP A 79 -19.31 -9.94 -20.24
C ASP A 79 -19.35 -9.10 -18.95
N LEU A 80 -18.72 -9.58 -17.88
CA LEU A 80 -18.68 -8.93 -16.56
C LEU A 80 -17.61 -7.83 -16.45
N TYR A 81 -16.40 -8.05 -16.96
CA TYR A 81 -15.24 -7.18 -16.69
C TYR A 81 -14.65 -6.50 -17.92
N VAL A 82 -14.65 -7.13 -19.09
CA VAL A 82 -13.91 -6.60 -20.24
C VAL A 82 -14.71 -5.48 -20.91
N VAL A 83 -14.23 -4.25 -20.71
CA VAL A 83 -14.76 -3.04 -21.36
C VAL A 83 -13.78 -2.50 -22.41
N ASN A 84 -12.50 -2.45 -22.06
CA ASN A 84 -11.42 -2.02 -22.94
C ASN A 84 -10.48 -3.18 -23.27
N ARG A 85 -10.24 -3.44 -24.56
CA ARG A 85 -9.25 -4.43 -25.02
C ARG A 85 -7.93 -3.81 -25.46
N ASN A 86 -7.90 -2.49 -25.63
CA ASN A 86 -6.74 -1.76 -26.14
C ASN A 86 -5.79 -1.32 -25.04
N LYS A 87 -6.23 -1.33 -23.78
CA LYS A 87 -5.42 -1.07 -22.58
C LYS A 87 -5.72 -2.16 -21.55
N TRP A 88 -4.69 -2.90 -21.15
CA TRP A 88 -4.82 -4.03 -20.22
C TRP A 88 -3.55 -4.21 -19.38
N LEU A 89 -3.65 -4.90 -18.26
CA LEU A 89 -2.53 -5.20 -17.37
C LEU A 89 -2.12 -6.66 -17.51
N ILE A 90 -0.82 -6.92 -17.39
CA ILE A 90 -0.29 -8.25 -17.10
C ILE A 90 0.59 -8.20 -15.86
N LEU A 91 0.36 -9.13 -14.94
CA LEU A 91 1.26 -9.47 -13.85
C LEU A 91 1.93 -10.79 -14.22
N ASP A 92 3.22 -10.70 -14.54
CA ASP A 92 4.04 -11.85 -14.88
C ASP A 92 4.71 -12.42 -13.61
N GLY A 93 4.56 -13.73 -13.39
CA GLY A 93 5.09 -14.41 -12.21
C GLY A 93 6.62 -14.40 -12.11
N ARG A 94 7.35 -14.19 -13.20
CA ARG A 94 8.83 -14.11 -13.22
C ARG A 94 9.34 -12.81 -12.64
N ILE A 95 8.76 -11.68 -13.06
CA ILE A 95 9.19 -10.33 -12.63
C ILE A 95 8.39 -9.81 -11.42
N ARG A 96 7.26 -10.46 -11.09
CA ARG A 96 6.37 -10.11 -9.97
C ARG A 96 5.95 -8.63 -9.96
N SER A 97 5.84 -8.03 -11.14
CA SER A 97 5.47 -6.64 -11.35
C SER A 97 4.38 -6.52 -12.42
N TYR A 98 3.60 -5.45 -12.33
CA TYR A 98 2.59 -5.14 -13.35
C TYR A 98 3.24 -4.45 -14.53
N VAL A 99 2.79 -4.83 -15.71
CA VAL A 99 3.10 -4.15 -16.97
C VAL A 99 1.79 -3.77 -17.64
N THR A 100 1.63 -2.48 -17.93
CA THR A 100 0.52 -1.97 -18.73
C THR A 100 0.82 -2.20 -20.20
N LYS A 101 -0.16 -2.74 -20.91
CA LYS A 101 -0.12 -3.06 -22.33
C LYS A 101 -1.13 -2.19 -23.06
N GLU A 102 -0.63 -1.36 -23.96
CA GLU A 102 -1.42 -0.43 -24.77
C GLU A 102 -1.22 -0.75 -26.25
N THR A 103 -2.31 -0.93 -26.99
CA THR A 103 -2.29 -1.37 -28.39
C THR A 103 -1.41 -0.52 -29.28
N GLU A 104 -1.50 0.80 -29.18
CA GLU A 104 -0.74 1.71 -30.06
C GLU A 104 0.76 1.66 -29.76
N LYS A 105 1.17 1.61 -28.48
CA LYS A 105 2.57 1.41 -28.09
C LYS A 105 3.11 0.08 -28.60
N ILE A 106 2.32 -1.00 -28.46
CA ILE A 106 2.71 -2.34 -28.92
C ILE A 106 2.84 -2.39 -30.45
N LYS A 107 1.93 -1.75 -31.19
CA LYS A 107 2.03 -1.65 -32.66
C LYS A 107 3.31 -0.92 -33.07
N GLU A 108 3.65 0.19 -32.42
CA GLU A 108 4.88 0.93 -32.68
C GLU A 108 6.13 0.09 -32.41
N GLU A 109 6.18 -0.59 -31.26
CA GLU A 109 7.29 -1.48 -30.91
C GLU A 109 7.42 -2.66 -31.88
N ASN A 110 6.31 -3.27 -32.28
CA ASN A 110 6.31 -4.38 -33.24
C ASN A 110 6.81 -3.95 -34.62
N ARG A 111 6.41 -2.75 -35.09
CA ARG A 111 6.93 -2.17 -36.35
C ARG A 111 8.45 -1.96 -36.27
N LYS A 112 8.96 -1.41 -35.16
CA LYS A 112 10.40 -1.20 -34.97
C LYS A 112 11.20 -2.51 -34.94
N ARG A 113 10.60 -3.60 -34.46
CA ARG A 113 11.30 -4.89 -34.29
C ARG A 113 11.29 -5.79 -35.54
N ASN A 114 10.56 -5.45 -36.62
CA ASN A 114 10.41 -6.32 -37.81
C ASN A 114 10.14 -7.80 -37.46
N SER A 115 9.35 -8.03 -36.41
CA SER A 115 9.13 -9.36 -35.86
C SER A 115 7.85 -9.98 -36.43
N GLU A 116 7.95 -11.15 -37.06
CA GLU A 116 6.80 -11.99 -37.44
C GLU A 116 5.99 -12.47 -36.22
N HIS A 117 6.60 -12.44 -35.03
CA HIS A 117 6.04 -12.90 -33.75
C HIS A 117 5.92 -11.73 -32.77
N GLY A 118 5.34 -10.63 -33.22
CA GLY A 118 5.13 -9.41 -32.42
C GLY A 118 4.33 -9.64 -31.15
N GLU A 119 4.46 -8.72 -30.20
CA GLU A 119 3.67 -8.73 -28.98
C GLU A 119 2.18 -8.55 -29.28
N ILE A 120 1.33 -9.17 -28.46
CA ILE A 120 -0.12 -9.22 -28.64
C ILE A 120 -0.71 -7.83 -28.41
N GLN A 121 -1.28 -7.26 -29.47
CA GLN A 121 -1.73 -5.88 -29.48
C GLN A 121 -2.95 -5.63 -28.58
N GLN A 122 -3.87 -6.59 -28.47
CA GLN A 122 -5.13 -6.44 -27.73
C GLN A 122 -5.36 -7.61 -26.77
N LEU A 123 -6.12 -7.37 -25.71
CA LEU A 123 -6.54 -8.43 -24.81
C LEU A 123 -7.43 -9.45 -25.55
N THR A 124 -6.92 -10.68 -25.74
CA THR A 124 -7.66 -11.77 -26.38
C THR A 124 -8.19 -12.79 -25.36
N ARG A 125 -9.13 -13.62 -25.79
CA ARG A 125 -9.60 -14.79 -25.02
C ARG A 125 -8.48 -15.73 -24.60
N ARG A 126 -7.38 -15.79 -25.36
CA ARG A 126 -6.21 -16.59 -24.98
C ARG A 126 -5.59 -16.09 -23.68
N GLN A 127 -5.43 -14.79 -23.49
CA GLN A 127 -4.88 -14.22 -22.26
C GLN A 127 -5.81 -14.46 -21.07
N ILE A 128 -7.12 -14.35 -21.28
CA ILE A 128 -8.11 -14.67 -20.24
C ILE A 128 -8.03 -16.16 -19.86
N LYS A 129 -7.89 -17.05 -20.84
CA LYS A 129 -7.66 -18.48 -20.59
C LYS A 129 -6.37 -18.74 -19.81
N GLU A 130 -5.27 -18.07 -20.16
CA GLU A 130 -4.00 -18.16 -19.43
C GLU A 130 -4.10 -17.62 -18.01
N HIS A 131 -4.96 -16.62 -17.79
CA HIS A 131 -5.27 -16.08 -16.47
C HIS A 131 -5.98 -17.08 -15.57
N LEU A 132 -7.07 -17.67 -16.07
CA LEU A 132 -7.82 -18.71 -15.36
C LEU A 132 -6.98 -19.98 -15.10
N LEU A 133 -6.00 -20.25 -15.97
CA LEU A 133 -5.03 -21.33 -15.76
C LEU A 133 -3.94 -20.99 -14.72
N GLY A 134 -3.89 -19.76 -14.22
CA GLY A 134 -2.86 -19.31 -13.28
C GLY A 134 -1.46 -19.18 -13.89
N LYS A 135 -1.33 -19.00 -15.21
CA LYS A 135 -0.01 -18.79 -15.87
C LYS A 135 0.47 -17.34 -15.82
N ARG A 136 -0.47 -16.40 -15.78
CA ARG A 136 -0.25 -14.95 -15.73
C ARG A 136 -1.49 -14.31 -15.12
N THR A 137 -1.38 -13.14 -14.53
CA THR A 137 -2.58 -12.44 -14.07
C THR A 137 -2.90 -11.28 -14.98
N VAL A 138 -4.14 -11.23 -15.47
CA VAL A 138 -4.60 -10.21 -16.40
C VAL A 138 -5.46 -9.21 -15.64
N GLY A 139 -5.30 -7.93 -15.94
CA GLY A 139 -6.21 -6.89 -15.52
C GLY A 139 -6.76 -6.10 -16.70
N VAL A 140 -7.89 -5.43 -16.47
CA VAL A 140 -8.64 -4.64 -17.45
C VAL A 140 -8.75 -3.20 -16.98
N PHE A 141 -8.92 -2.30 -17.93
CA PHE A 141 -9.23 -0.90 -17.66
C PHE A 141 -10.67 -0.60 -18.04
N PRO A 142 -11.31 0.42 -17.43
CA PRO A 142 -12.53 1.00 -17.97
C PRO A 142 -12.24 1.60 -19.36
N LYS A 143 -13.30 1.99 -20.06
CA LYS A 143 -13.19 2.74 -21.32
C LYS A 143 -13.71 4.15 -21.07
N TRP A 144 -12.84 5.14 -21.28
CA TRP A 144 -13.13 6.55 -20.98
C TRP A 144 -13.60 6.73 -19.52
N ASN A 145 -14.71 7.43 -19.32
CA ASN A 145 -15.29 7.77 -18.01
C ASN A 145 -16.55 6.97 -17.66
N SER A 146 -16.70 5.75 -18.19
CA SER A 146 -17.85 4.89 -17.91
C SER A 146 -17.43 3.43 -17.69
N ASN A 147 -18.22 2.69 -16.91
CA ASN A 147 -17.95 1.28 -16.64
C ASN A 147 -19.20 0.47 -16.34
N LYS A 148 -19.10 -0.86 -16.46
CA LYS A 148 -20.19 -1.82 -16.21
C LYS A 148 -20.05 -2.58 -14.88
N PHE A 149 -19.14 -2.14 -14.01
CA PHE A 149 -18.95 -2.71 -12.69
C PHE A 149 -18.44 -1.65 -11.70
N LEU A 150 -18.67 -1.88 -10.42
CA LEU A 150 -18.09 -1.15 -9.30
C LEU A 150 -17.52 -2.18 -8.32
N ILE A 151 -16.28 -1.95 -7.90
CA ILE A 151 -15.59 -2.79 -6.93
C ILE A 151 -15.15 -1.94 -5.76
N PHE A 152 -15.46 -2.42 -4.57
CA PHE A 152 -14.86 -1.99 -3.32
C PHE A 152 -13.67 -2.92 -3.06
N ASP A 153 -12.46 -2.44 -3.35
CA ASP A 153 -11.21 -3.16 -3.14
C ASP A 153 -10.73 -2.92 -1.71
N ILE A 154 -10.90 -3.93 -0.85
CA ILE A 154 -10.78 -3.83 0.60
C ILE A 154 -9.50 -4.53 1.03
N ASP A 155 -8.50 -3.74 1.38
CA ASP A 155 -7.20 -4.20 1.84
C ASP A 155 -7.06 -3.95 3.35
N SER A 156 -6.67 -4.96 4.12
CA SER A 156 -6.37 -4.77 5.54
C SER A 156 -4.87 -4.77 5.80
N TYR A 157 -4.41 -3.83 6.63
CA TYR A 157 -3.04 -3.76 7.15
C TYR A 157 -2.91 -4.35 8.56
N VAL A 158 -4.03 -4.75 9.16
CA VAL A 158 -4.13 -5.28 10.53
C VAL A 158 -4.62 -6.74 10.58
N GLY A 159 -4.84 -7.36 9.42
CA GLY A 159 -5.20 -8.77 9.27
C GLY A 159 -6.48 -9.01 8.47
N LEU A 160 -6.56 -10.17 7.82
CA LEU A 160 -7.62 -10.52 6.87
C LEU A 160 -9.04 -10.47 7.48
N GLN A 161 -9.18 -10.79 8.77
CA GLN A 161 -10.48 -10.73 9.47
C GLN A 161 -11.08 -9.32 9.48
N LYS A 162 -10.25 -8.27 9.57
CA LYS A 162 -10.75 -6.89 9.49
C LYS A 162 -11.26 -6.54 8.10
N ALA A 163 -10.57 -6.98 7.04
CA ALA A 163 -11.07 -6.85 5.68
C ALA A 163 -12.39 -7.61 5.48
N LYS A 164 -12.52 -8.82 6.05
CA LYS A 164 -13.76 -9.61 6.03
C LYS A 164 -14.92 -8.86 6.69
N VAL A 165 -14.71 -8.26 7.86
CA VAL A 165 -15.74 -7.46 8.56
C VAL A 165 -16.19 -6.28 7.71
N VAL A 166 -15.26 -5.49 7.15
CA VAL A 166 -15.61 -4.34 6.29
C VAL A 166 -16.36 -4.80 5.03
N ALA A 167 -15.91 -5.88 4.38
CA ALA A 167 -16.60 -6.46 3.24
C ALA A 167 -18.02 -6.92 3.59
N TRP A 168 -18.22 -7.48 4.79
CA TRP A 168 -19.55 -7.86 5.29
C TRP A 168 -20.45 -6.63 5.48
N HIS A 169 -19.95 -5.55 6.08
CA HIS A 169 -20.71 -4.31 6.26
C HIS A 169 -21.10 -3.67 4.92
N ILE A 170 -20.17 -3.63 3.96
CA ILE A 170 -20.44 -3.14 2.59
C ILE A 170 -21.53 -4.01 1.94
N LYS A 171 -21.38 -5.34 1.97
CA LYS A 171 -22.37 -6.27 1.42
C LYS A 171 -23.73 -6.11 2.08
N TRP A 172 -23.76 -5.94 3.41
CA TRP A 172 -25.00 -5.75 4.17
C TRP A 172 -25.70 -4.44 3.81
N PHE A 173 -24.97 -3.34 3.70
CA PHE A 173 -25.54 -2.05 3.28
C PHE A 173 -26.11 -2.15 1.86
N LEU A 174 -25.34 -2.71 0.92
CA LEU A 174 -25.79 -2.93 -0.46
C LEU A 174 -27.01 -3.87 -0.53
N GLY A 175 -27.10 -4.85 0.37
CA GLY A 175 -28.20 -5.81 0.45
C GLY A 175 -29.57 -5.20 0.77
N LYS A 176 -29.63 -3.92 1.16
CA LYS A 176 -30.89 -3.16 1.30
C LYS A 176 -31.52 -2.80 -0.04
N TYR A 177 -30.72 -2.74 -1.10
CA TYR A 177 -31.13 -2.28 -2.44
C TYR A 177 -30.92 -3.35 -3.50
N PHE A 178 -29.84 -4.11 -3.40
CA PHE A 178 -29.47 -5.15 -4.36
C PHE A 178 -29.83 -6.53 -3.81
N PRO A 179 -30.47 -7.41 -4.62
CA PRO A 179 -30.60 -8.82 -4.32
C PRO A 179 -29.26 -9.49 -3.97
N LYS A 180 -29.27 -10.42 -3.00
CA LYS A 180 -28.06 -11.11 -2.53
C LYS A 180 -27.23 -11.76 -3.66
N ASN A 181 -27.89 -12.23 -4.72
CA ASN A 181 -27.25 -12.89 -5.87
C ASN A 181 -26.70 -11.90 -6.93
N GLN A 182 -26.71 -10.60 -6.64
CA GLN A 182 -26.12 -9.53 -7.47
C GLN A 182 -24.94 -8.83 -6.78
N ILE A 183 -24.64 -9.19 -5.52
CA ILE A 183 -23.50 -8.67 -4.75
C ILE A 183 -22.48 -9.81 -4.61
N HIS A 184 -21.34 -9.68 -5.28
CA HIS A 184 -20.37 -10.77 -5.37
C HIS A 184 -19.09 -10.43 -4.63
N VAL A 185 -18.63 -11.35 -3.78
CA VAL A 185 -17.41 -11.14 -2.99
C VAL A 185 -16.36 -12.17 -3.40
N ASN A 186 -15.13 -11.73 -3.61
CA ASN A 186 -13.99 -12.62 -3.81
C ASN A 186 -12.82 -12.23 -2.91
N TYR A 187 -12.09 -13.23 -2.41
CA TYR A 187 -10.77 -13.02 -1.80
C TYR A 187 -9.78 -12.59 -2.89
N SER A 188 -8.88 -11.66 -2.57
CA SER A 188 -7.96 -11.06 -3.56
C SER A 188 -6.67 -11.85 -3.80
N GLY A 189 -6.45 -12.93 -3.05
CA GLY A 189 -5.19 -13.69 -3.09
C GLY A 189 -4.05 -13.07 -2.27
N ASN A 190 -4.34 -12.16 -1.33
CA ASN A 190 -3.33 -11.59 -0.45
C ASN A 190 -3.90 -11.12 0.91
N LYS A 191 -4.31 -9.85 1.02
CA LYS A 191 -4.63 -9.20 2.30
C LYS A 191 -6.05 -8.63 2.37
N GLY A 192 -6.92 -9.04 1.45
CA GLY A 192 -8.15 -8.32 1.20
C GLY A 192 -9.24 -9.09 0.46
N TYR A 193 -10.36 -8.40 0.28
CA TYR A 193 -11.54 -8.85 -0.47
C TYR A 193 -11.97 -7.79 -1.46
N HIS A 194 -12.58 -8.22 -2.56
CA HIS A 194 -13.31 -7.33 -3.45
C HIS A 194 -14.80 -7.58 -3.29
N VAL A 195 -15.58 -6.53 -3.00
CA VAL A 195 -17.04 -6.57 -3.14
C VAL A 195 -17.40 -5.94 -4.47
N THR A 196 -18.02 -6.71 -5.36
CA THR A 196 -18.26 -6.34 -6.75
C THR A 196 -19.75 -6.29 -7.07
N LEU A 197 -20.16 -5.19 -7.71
CA LEU A 197 -21.44 -5.04 -8.40
C LEU A 197 -21.19 -5.03 -9.90
N TYR A 198 -22.01 -5.75 -10.66
CA TYR A 198 -22.00 -5.68 -12.13
C TYR A 198 -23.31 -5.07 -12.60
N PHE A 199 -23.26 -4.32 -13.69
CA PHE A 199 -24.40 -3.59 -14.24
C PHE A 199 -24.70 -4.06 -15.67
N ASN A 200 -25.99 -4.04 -16.03
CA ASN A 200 -26.43 -4.35 -17.38
C ASN A 200 -26.11 -3.24 -18.39
N GLU A 201 -25.90 -2.02 -17.92
CA GLU A 201 -25.54 -0.86 -18.72
C GLU A 201 -24.27 -0.17 -18.20
N PHE A 202 -23.72 0.74 -19.02
CA PHE A 202 -22.60 1.57 -18.60
C PHE A 202 -23.08 2.69 -17.67
N ILE A 203 -22.39 2.84 -16.54
CA ILE A 203 -22.63 3.92 -15.60
C ILE A 203 -21.40 4.84 -15.59
N GLY A 204 -21.64 6.15 -15.58
CA GLY A 204 -20.57 7.15 -15.50
C GLY A 204 -19.78 7.01 -14.20
N ILE A 205 -18.45 7.13 -14.27
CA ILE A 205 -17.58 6.93 -13.09
C ILE A 205 -17.91 7.90 -11.95
N LYS A 206 -18.31 9.14 -12.26
CA LYS A 206 -18.79 10.10 -11.23
C LYS A 206 -20.01 9.60 -10.45
N VAL A 207 -20.93 8.91 -11.14
CA VAL A 207 -22.14 8.33 -10.54
C VAL A 207 -21.76 7.13 -9.67
N LEU A 208 -20.88 6.26 -10.17
CA LEU A 208 -20.32 5.15 -9.39
C LEU A 208 -19.56 5.63 -8.15
N TYR A 209 -18.85 6.74 -8.26
CA TYR A 209 -18.14 7.36 -7.15
C TYR A 209 -19.11 7.91 -6.09
N ARG A 210 -20.23 8.51 -6.51
CA ARG A 210 -21.28 8.93 -5.58
C ARG A 210 -21.86 7.73 -4.82
N LEU A 211 -22.15 6.62 -5.51
CA LEU A 211 -22.59 5.39 -4.86
C LEU A 211 -21.54 4.86 -3.87
N PHE A 212 -20.26 4.84 -4.27
CA PHE A 212 -19.15 4.44 -3.40
C PHE A 212 -19.13 5.29 -2.11
N THR A 213 -19.22 6.61 -2.23
CA THR A 213 -19.25 7.53 -1.09
C THR A 213 -20.47 7.30 -0.19
N ILE A 214 -21.66 7.09 -0.77
CA ILE A 214 -22.88 6.76 0.00
C ILE A 214 -22.68 5.48 0.82
N VAL A 215 -22.12 4.44 0.21
CA VAL A 215 -21.87 3.16 0.89
C VAL A 215 -20.88 3.33 2.04
N LEU A 216 -19.78 4.06 1.83
CA LEU A 216 -18.80 4.31 2.89
C LEU A 216 -19.38 5.11 4.07
N ASN A 217 -20.22 6.12 3.79
CA ASN A 217 -20.95 6.84 4.84
C ASN A 217 -21.93 5.91 5.56
N GLY A 218 -22.66 5.09 4.80
CA GLY A 218 -23.70 4.20 5.32
C GLY A 218 -23.17 3.08 6.24
N ILE A 219 -21.94 2.64 6.04
CA ILE A 219 -21.27 1.69 6.94
C ILE A 219 -20.44 2.38 8.03
N ARG A 220 -20.35 3.71 8.01
CA ARG A 220 -19.41 4.49 8.84
C ARG A 220 -17.98 3.96 8.72
N ALA A 221 -17.43 4.05 7.50
CA ALA A 221 -16.13 3.47 7.18
C ALA A 221 -15.00 3.91 8.13
N GLU A 222 -15.13 5.09 8.74
CA GLU A 222 -14.27 5.68 9.78
C GLU A 222 -14.28 4.99 11.13
N ASP A 223 -15.12 3.99 11.32
CA ASP A 223 -15.06 3.14 12.50
C ASP A 223 -14.08 1.96 12.27
N PHE A 224 -13.66 1.68 11.03
CA PHE A 224 -12.84 0.51 10.69
C PHE A 224 -11.35 0.84 10.50
N GLN A 225 -10.63 0.92 11.62
CA GLN A 225 -9.20 1.24 11.60
C GLN A 225 -8.34 0.17 10.90
N GLY A 226 -7.31 0.62 10.17
CA GLY A 226 -6.33 -0.23 9.51
C GLY A 226 -6.83 -0.91 8.24
N VAL A 227 -7.99 -0.50 7.72
CA VAL A 227 -8.58 -1.02 6.49
C VAL A 227 -8.65 0.09 5.45
N ARG A 228 -8.16 -0.23 4.25
CA ARG A 228 -8.30 0.58 3.05
C ARG A 228 -9.44 0.04 2.21
N VAL A 229 -10.28 0.94 1.72
CA VAL A 229 -11.27 0.64 0.70
C VAL A 229 -10.99 1.56 -0.50
N GLU A 230 -10.58 0.98 -1.62
CA GLU A 230 -10.40 1.71 -2.87
C GLU A 230 -11.59 1.46 -3.80
N MET A 231 -12.00 2.51 -4.51
CA MET A 231 -12.96 2.39 -5.59
C MET A 231 -12.26 1.89 -6.85
N ARG A 232 -12.80 0.85 -7.49
CA ARG A 232 -12.43 0.48 -8.87
C ARG A 232 -13.67 0.40 -9.77
N PRO A 233 -13.63 1.00 -10.98
CA PRO A 233 -12.53 1.78 -11.56
C PRO A 233 -12.35 3.11 -10.82
N THR A 234 -11.14 3.65 -10.89
CA THR A 234 -10.80 4.96 -10.29
C THR A 234 -11.45 6.12 -11.03
N ALA A 235 -11.57 7.28 -10.39
CA ALA A 235 -12.07 8.55 -10.94
C ALA A 235 -11.33 9.00 -12.21
N LYS A 236 -10.06 8.61 -12.37
CA LYS A 236 -9.25 8.84 -13.59
C LYS A 236 -9.65 7.98 -14.80
N GLY A 237 -10.66 7.12 -14.67
CA GLY A 237 -11.14 6.30 -15.77
C GLY A 237 -10.04 5.45 -16.40
N GLU A 238 -9.89 5.56 -17.72
CA GLU A 238 -8.90 4.78 -18.47
C GLU A 238 -7.45 5.12 -18.14
N ASP A 239 -7.17 6.31 -17.60
CA ASP A 239 -5.85 6.75 -17.11
C ASP A 239 -5.62 6.42 -15.63
N GLY A 240 -6.58 5.74 -15.04
CA GLY A 240 -6.52 5.18 -13.70
C GLY A 240 -5.67 3.92 -13.59
N TYR A 241 -5.96 3.15 -12.55
CA TYR A 241 -5.35 1.82 -12.36
C TYR A 241 -6.28 0.73 -12.90
N GLY A 242 -5.69 -0.27 -13.55
CA GLY A 242 -6.42 -1.44 -14.00
C GLY A 242 -6.83 -2.37 -12.86
N VAL A 243 -7.89 -3.14 -13.10
CA VAL A 243 -8.47 -4.09 -12.16
C VAL A 243 -8.14 -5.50 -12.61
N LYS A 244 -7.59 -6.33 -11.72
CA LYS A 244 -7.36 -7.74 -12.01
C LYS A 244 -8.68 -8.45 -12.29
N LEU A 245 -8.68 -9.33 -13.29
CA LEU A 245 -9.74 -10.31 -13.44
C LEU A 245 -9.73 -11.25 -12.20
N PRO A 246 -10.91 -11.75 -11.77
CA PRO A 246 -11.00 -12.69 -10.66
C PRO A 246 -10.52 -14.08 -11.10
N LEU A 247 -10.25 -14.97 -10.14
CA LEU A 247 -9.83 -16.36 -10.41
C LEU A 247 -8.43 -16.48 -11.03
N GLY A 248 -7.57 -15.51 -10.75
CA GLY A 248 -6.14 -15.53 -11.07
C GLY A 248 -5.25 -15.72 -9.85
N VAL A 249 -3.95 -15.84 -10.13
CA VAL A 249 -2.90 -15.98 -9.12
C VAL A 249 -2.23 -14.63 -8.85
N ASN A 250 -2.18 -14.21 -7.60
CA ASN A 250 -1.51 -12.99 -7.18
C ASN A 250 -0.01 -13.23 -6.98
N PHE A 251 0.76 -13.22 -8.06
CA PHE A 251 2.21 -13.49 -8.05
C PHE A 251 3.07 -12.52 -7.21
N ILE A 252 2.50 -11.43 -6.70
CA ILE A 252 3.19 -10.55 -5.73
C ILE A 252 3.28 -11.25 -4.37
N ASN A 253 2.26 -12.01 -4.00
CA ASN A 253 2.28 -12.82 -2.80
C ASN A 253 3.34 -13.93 -2.97
N ARG A 254 4.25 -14.03 -2.00
CA ARG A 254 5.33 -15.02 -2.01
C ARG A 254 4.88 -16.38 -1.47
N ASP A 255 3.71 -16.43 -0.83
CA ASP A 255 3.07 -17.65 -0.39
C ASP A 255 2.22 -18.21 -1.55
N ASP A 256 2.79 -19.20 -2.24
CA ASP A 256 2.15 -19.83 -3.39
C ASP A 256 0.90 -20.64 -3.03
N TYR A 257 0.64 -20.89 -1.74
CA TYR A 257 -0.55 -21.59 -1.27
C TYR A 257 -1.74 -20.66 -1.03
N ASN A 258 -1.49 -19.37 -0.75
CA ASN A 258 -2.53 -18.39 -0.39
C ASN A 258 -2.66 -17.23 -1.39
N ASN A 259 -2.14 -17.43 -2.60
CA ASN A 259 -2.11 -16.40 -3.64
C ASN A 259 -3.23 -16.51 -4.68
N TYR A 260 -4.05 -17.55 -4.65
CA TYR A 260 -5.19 -17.71 -5.54
C TYR A 260 -6.38 -16.85 -5.10
N ALA A 261 -6.96 -16.08 -6.03
CA ALA A 261 -8.19 -15.33 -5.79
C ALA A 261 -9.40 -16.20 -6.09
N TYR A 262 -10.35 -16.33 -5.15
CA TYR A 262 -11.55 -17.16 -5.28
C TYR A 262 -12.79 -16.44 -4.77
N PHE A 263 -13.97 -16.80 -5.30
CA PHE A 263 -15.25 -16.29 -4.79
C PHE A 263 -15.62 -16.92 -3.44
N VAL A 264 -16.34 -16.17 -2.63
CA VAL A 264 -16.79 -16.61 -1.31
C VAL A 264 -18.31 -16.57 -1.14
N ASP A 265 -18.82 -17.45 -0.27
CA ASP A 265 -20.23 -17.54 0.09
C ASP A 265 -20.67 -16.42 1.06
N GLU A 266 -21.87 -16.54 1.65
CA GLU A 266 -22.37 -15.56 2.61
C GLU A 266 -21.63 -15.53 3.96
N TYR A 267 -20.92 -16.60 4.29
CA TYR A 267 -20.11 -16.76 5.49
C TYR A 267 -18.62 -16.47 5.23
N PHE A 268 -18.28 -16.06 3.99
CA PHE A 268 -16.93 -15.84 3.47
C PHE A 268 -16.06 -17.10 3.41
N ASN A 269 -16.69 -18.27 3.24
CA ASN A 269 -15.98 -19.49 2.88
C ASN A 269 -15.81 -19.55 1.37
N GLU A 270 -14.74 -20.20 0.89
CA GLU A 270 -14.56 -20.45 -0.53
C GLU A 270 -15.74 -21.21 -1.14
N ILE A 271 -16.20 -20.77 -2.31
CA ILE A 271 -17.29 -21.45 -3.02
C ILE A 271 -16.81 -22.81 -3.54
N GLU A 272 -17.55 -23.86 -3.19
CA GLU A 272 -17.25 -25.22 -3.62
C GLU A 272 -17.44 -25.42 -5.13
N PHE A 273 -18.60 -25.02 -5.67
CA PHE A 273 -18.95 -25.13 -7.09
C PHE A 273 -18.70 -23.81 -7.84
N GLU A 274 -17.42 -23.45 -7.97
CA GLU A 274 -16.96 -22.20 -8.55
C GLU A 274 -17.39 -22.02 -10.02
N VAL A 275 -17.32 -23.09 -10.83
CA VAL A 275 -17.74 -23.06 -12.25
C VAL A 275 -19.20 -22.64 -12.38
N GLU A 276 -20.09 -23.31 -11.65
CA GLU A 276 -21.52 -23.02 -11.63
C GLU A 276 -21.78 -21.59 -11.12
N TYR A 277 -21.12 -21.20 -10.03
CA TYR A 277 -21.28 -19.87 -9.45
C TYR A 277 -20.94 -18.77 -10.45
N VAL A 278 -19.78 -18.84 -11.11
CA VAL A 278 -19.35 -17.82 -12.09
C VAL A 278 -20.36 -17.68 -13.23
N LEU A 279 -20.82 -18.80 -13.79
CA LEU A 279 -21.78 -18.81 -14.88
C LEU A 279 -23.12 -18.20 -14.48
N ASN A 280 -23.48 -18.31 -13.19
CA ASN A 280 -24.74 -17.81 -12.64
C ASN A 280 -24.69 -16.37 -12.09
N ILE A 281 -23.52 -15.72 -12.02
CA ILE A 281 -23.38 -14.31 -11.62
C ILE A 281 -24.40 -13.43 -12.37
N LYS A 282 -25.18 -12.63 -11.65
CA LYS A 282 -26.21 -11.75 -12.24
C LYS A 282 -25.74 -10.30 -12.24
N LYS A 283 -26.10 -9.58 -13.30
CA LYS A 283 -25.93 -8.13 -13.39
C LYS A 283 -27.15 -7.45 -12.78
N SER A 284 -26.91 -6.34 -12.12
CA SER A 284 -27.93 -5.46 -11.57
C SER A 284 -28.43 -4.49 -12.64
N PRO A 285 -29.72 -4.13 -12.62
CA PRO A 285 -30.22 -2.96 -13.33
C PRO A 285 -29.52 -1.67 -12.86
N SER A 286 -29.12 -0.80 -13.79
CA SER A 286 -28.43 0.45 -13.46
C SER A 286 -29.29 1.49 -12.74
N ASN A 287 -30.63 1.43 -12.86
CA ASN A 287 -31.56 2.37 -12.20
C ASN A 287 -31.48 2.34 -10.67
N ILE A 288 -31.16 1.18 -10.08
CA ILE A 288 -30.98 1.04 -8.62
C ILE A 288 -29.93 2.02 -8.10
N VAL A 289 -28.88 2.31 -8.88
CA VAL A 289 -27.84 3.27 -8.49
C VAL A 289 -28.42 4.68 -8.34
N TRP A 290 -29.31 5.07 -9.25
CA TRP A 290 -29.96 6.38 -9.22
C TRP A 290 -30.97 6.49 -8.09
N GLU A 291 -31.71 5.42 -7.80
CA GLU A 291 -32.63 5.33 -6.65
C GLU A 291 -31.89 5.55 -5.33
N ILE A 292 -30.73 4.90 -5.14
CA ILE A 292 -29.88 5.10 -3.95
C ILE A 292 -29.38 6.55 -3.89
N ILE A 293 -28.95 7.13 -5.02
CA ILE A 293 -28.45 8.51 -5.02
C ILE A 293 -29.57 9.50 -4.66
N ASP A 294 -30.78 9.30 -5.19
CA ASP A 294 -31.93 10.18 -4.90
C ASP A 294 -32.33 10.11 -3.42
N GLU A 295 -32.32 8.92 -2.79
CA GLU A 295 -32.61 8.76 -1.36
C GLU A 295 -31.57 9.49 -0.46
N TYR A 296 -30.35 9.72 -0.96
CA TYR A 296 -29.26 10.36 -0.21
C TYR A 296 -28.92 11.76 -0.74
N LYS A 297 -29.76 12.36 -1.58
CA LYS A 297 -29.48 13.66 -2.21
C LYS A 297 -29.40 14.81 -1.20
N ASP A 298 -30.28 14.80 -0.19
CA ASP A 298 -30.41 15.84 0.83
C ASP A 298 -29.62 15.53 2.12
N LYS A 299 -28.92 14.39 2.16
CA LYS A 299 -28.10 14.00 3.32
C LYS A 299 -26.72 14.63 3.18
N GLU A 300 -26.25 15.26 4.26
CA GLU A 300 -24.84 15.64 4.37
C GLU A 300 -23.98 14.38 4.42
N LEU A 301 -23.21 14.16 3.36
CA LEU A 301 -22.29 13.03 3.25
C LEU A 301 -20.87 13.55 3.46
N LYS A 302 -20.09 12.83 4.26
CA LYS A 302 -18.64 13.01 4.29
C LYS A 302 -18.10 12.65 2.91
N GLU A 303 -17.26 13.52 2.36
CA GLU A 303 -16.53 13.18 1.15
C GLU A 303 -15.42 12.19 1.49
N TYR A 304 -15.50 11.01 0.90
CA TYR A 304 -14.39 10.07 0.88
C TYR A 304 -13.77 10.12 -0.50
N GLY A 305 -12.45 10.35 -0.60
CA GLY A 305 -11.74 10.19 -1.88
C GLY A 305 -11.93 8.79 -2.46
N GLU A 306 -11.52 8.57 -3.71
CA GLU A 306 -11.55 7.25 -4.37
C GLU A 306 -10.70 6.18 -3.66
N ASN A 307 -9.84 6.61 -2.74
CA ASN A 307 -9.09 5.79 -1.82
C ASN A 307 -9.49 6.21 -0.40
N TYR A 308 -10.27 5.37 0.27
CA TYR A 308 -10.55 5.56 1.66
C TYR A 308 -9.61 4.70 2.50
N LEU A 309 -8.97 5.30 3.49
CA LEU A 309 -8.14 4.57 4.43
C LEU A 309 -8.33 5.21 5.79
N ASN A 310 -9.06 4.50 6.65
CA ASN A 310 -9.10 4.85 8.05
C ASN A 310 -7.86 4.28 8.72
N ILE A 311 -6.73 4.92 8.53
CA ILE A 311 -5.70 4.81 9.55
C ILE A 311 -6.16 5.85 10.57
N GLU A 312 -6.21 5.50 11.85
CA GLU A 312 -5.85 6.53 12.81
C GLU A 312 -4.48 7.00 12.32
N GLU A 313 -4.47 8.14 11.66
CA GLU A 313 -3.57 8.58 10.58
C GLU A 313 -2.19 9.02 11.06
N VAL A 314 -1.07 8.30 10.84
CA VAL A 314 0.27 8.95 10.86
C VAL A 314 0.59 9.37 9.44
N GLU A 315 0.28 10.62 9.11
CA GLU A 315 1.09 11.39 8.17
C GLU A 315 1.50 12.74 8.79
N SER A 316 2.63 12.72 9.49
CA SER A 316 3.42 13.90 9.79
C SER A 316 3.85 14.61 8.49
N ILE A 317 3.29 15.78 8.19
CA ILE A 317 3.91 16.74 7.28
C ILE A 317 4.79 17.66 8.12
N ASN A 318 6.07 17.33 8.18
CA ASN A 318 7.26 18.21 8.21
C ASN A 318 8.44 17.36 8.71
N ASN A 319 9.11 16.63 7.81
CA ASN A 319 10.43 16.09 8.12
C ASN A 319 11.46 17.18 7.79
N PRO A 320 12.29 17.65 8.73
CA PRO A 320 13.58 18.22 8.36
C PRO A 320 14.37 17.11 7.66
N LYS A 321 14.66 17.30 6.37
CA LYS A 321 15.59 16.44 5.65
C LYS A 321 16.99 16.70 6.23
N TYR A 322 17.75 15.66 6.57
CA TYR A 322 19.21 15.78 6.66
C TYR A 322 19.79 15.91 5.24
N ASN A 323 19.59 17.06 4.61
CA ASN A 323 20.20 17.38 3.32
C ASN A 323 21.30 18.41 3.53
N ASN A 324 22.47 17.95 3.94
CA ASN A 324 23.62 18.81 4.21
C ASN A 324 24.50 19.02 2.98
N LYS A 325 23.88 19.33 1.83
CA LYS A 325 24.63 19.72 0.63
C LYS A 325 24.69 21.23 0.39
N ASN A 326 24.10 22.06 1.25
CA ASN A 326 24.23 23.52 1.21
C ASN A 326 24.02 24.18 2.60
N ILE A 327 24.53 23.61 3.68
CA ILE A 327 24.65 24.36 4.95
C ILE A 327 26.07 24.91 5.03
N GLN A 328 26.36 25.84 4.15
CA GLN A 328 27.29 26.91 4.44
C GLN A 328 26.43 28.15 4.71
N ASN A 329 26.61 28.70 5.91
CA ASN A 329 26.17 30.00 6.42
C ASN A 329 24.67 30.20 6.77
N ASN A 330 24.47 30.36 8.08
CA ASN A 330 23.57 31.30 8.78
C ASN A 330 22.06 30.99 8.82
N GLY A 331 21.65 30.32 9.90
CA GLY A 331 20.25 29.95 10.18
C GLY A 331 19.31 31.14 10.48
N TYR A 332 19.83 32.27 10.97
CA TYR A 332 19.03 33.50 11.17
C TYR A 332 19.07 34.38 9.93
N ASP A 333 20.22 34.59 9.31
CA ASP A 333 20.34 35.42 8.11
C ASP A 333 19.46 34.94 6.97
N LYS A 334 19.27 33.61 6.82
CA LYS A 334 18.34 33.09 5.81
C LYS A 334 16.87 33.37 6.16
N ILE A 335 16.51 33.34 7.44
CA ILE A 335 15.14 33.69 7.88
C ILE A 335 14.92 35.20 7.71
N GLU A 336 15.90 36.02 8.08
CA GLU A 336 15.89 37.47 7.91
C GLU A 336 15.81 37.85 6.42
N CYS A 337 16.59 37.20 5.56
CA CYS A 337 16.50 37.37 4.10
C CYS A 337 15.10 37.05 3.55
N ILE A 338 14.46 35.98 4.04
CA ILE A 338 13.10 35.60 3.63
C ILE A 338 12.04 36.57 4.21
N ILE A 339 12.27 37.10 5.41
CA ILE A 339 11.44 38.15 6.00
C ILE A 339 11.49 39.42 5.14
N GLU A 340 12.68 39.83 4.70
CA GLU A 340 12.88 41.08 3.94
C GLU A 340 12.50 40.95 2.46
N ASN A 341 12.84 39.84 1.80
CA ASN A 341 12.73 39.70 0.35
C ASN A 341 11.59 38.79 -0.12
N GLY A 342 10.88 38.15 0.82
CA GLY A 342 9.82 37.19 0.50
C GLY A 342 10.33 35.81 0.10
N LEU A 343 9.47 35.00 -0.51
CA LEU A 343 9.75 33.62 -0.86
C LEU A 343 10.66 33.49 -2.09
N GLU A 344 11.61 32.55 -2.05
CA GLU A 344 12.44 32.17 -3.21
C GLU A 344 11.76 31.11 -4.11
N GLU A 345 10.89 30.27 -3.55
CA GLU A 345 10.28 29.12 -4.24
C GLU A 345 8.78 28.96 -3.89
N GLN A 346 7.94 28.73 -4.91
CA GLN A 346 6.51 28.47 -4.70
C GLN A 346 6.27 27.22 -3.86
N GLY A 347 5.21 27.24 -3.04
CA GLY A 347 4.82 26.11 -2.19
C GLY A 347 5.60 25.98 -0.88
N THR A 348 6.55 26.89 -0.60
CA THR A 348 7.34 26.88 0.64
C THR A 348 6.81 27.81 1.75
N ARG A 349 5.73 28.58 1.50
CA ARG A 349 5.13 29.53 2.45
C ARG A 349 4.96 28.94 3.86
N HIS A 350 4.31 27.79 3.96
CA HIS A 350 3.98 27.18 5.26
C HIS A 350 5.23 26.79 6.06
N TYR A 351 6.30 26.39 5.37
CA TYR A 351 7.58 26.05 5.99
C TYR A 351 8.25 27.31 6.56
N TRP A 352 8.33 28.38 5.76
CA TRP A 352 8.94 29.63 6.19
C TRP A 352 8.13 30.33 7.28
N SER A 353 6.80 30.32 7.22
CA SER A 353 5.95 30.85 8.31
C SER A 353 6.22 30.16 9.65
N PHE A 354 6.54 28.86 9.65
CA PHE A 354 6.88 28.13 10.87
C PHE A 354 8.26 28.52 11.41
N LEU A 355 9.26 28.66 10.53
CA LEU A 355 10.61 29.09 10.94
C LEU A 355 10.64 30.54 11.43
N ILE A 356 9.92 31.43 10.76
CA ILE A 356 9.76 32.83 11.19
C ILE A 356 9.07 32.89 12.56
N ALA A 357 8.01 32.11 12.79
CA ALA A 357 7.38 32.04 14.12
C ALA A 357 8.36 31.60 15.22
N LEU A 358 9.22 30.61 14.93
CA LEU A 358 10.26 30.17 15.87
C LEU A 358 11.32 31.23 16.11
N TYR A 359 11.71 31.97 15.06
CA TYR A 359 12.67 33.08 15.16
C TYR A 359 12.09 34.18 16.04
N TYR A 360 10.82 34.55 15.83
CA TYR A 360 10.11 35.55 16.64
C TYR A 360 10.02 35.13 18.10
N LYS A 361 9.75 33.84 18.36
CA LYS A 361 9.71 33.30 19.72
C LYS A 361 11.08 33.37 20.41
N ASP A 362 12.17 33.07 19.70
CA ASP A 362 13.53 33.18 20.26
C ASP A 362 13.98 34.64 20.47
N LYS A 363 13.32 35.59 19.78
CA LYS A 363 13.48 37.04 19.99
C LYS A 363 12.52 37.61 21.05
N ASP A 364 11.85 36.75 21.81
CA ASP A 364 10.87 37.10 22.84
C ASP A 364 9.69 37.96 22.33
N ILE A 365 9.38 37.87 21.04
CA ILE A 365 8.21 38.54 20.45
C ILE A 365 6.94 37.79 20.88
N HIS A 366 5.87 38.52 21.19
CA HIS A 366 4.62 37.91 21.63
C HIS A 366 3.87 37.20 20.49
N ALA A 367 3.08 36.19 20.85
CA ALA A 367 2.35 35.36 19.89
C ALA A 367 1.44 36.18 18.98
N ASP A 368 0.73 37.18 19.52
CA ASP A 368 -0.18 38.04 18.75
C ASP A 368 0.58 38.88 17.71
N GLU A 369 1.73 39.43 18.09
CA GLU A 369 2.61 40.20 17.20
C GLU A 369 3.21 39.32 16.10
N ALA A 370 3.62 38.09 16.45
CA ALA A 370 4.12 37.12 15.48
C ALA A 370 3.03 36.66 14.50
N PHE A 371 1.78 36.54 14.95
CA PHE A 371 0.64 36.21 14.10
C PHE A 371 0.38 37.33 13.08
N GLU A 372 0.32 38.58 13.55
CA GLU A 372 0.01 39.73 12.69
C GLU A 372 1.09 39.95 11.64
N PHE A 373 2.36 39.85 12.04
CA PHE A 373 3.49 39.89 11.11
C PHE A 373 3.37 38.80 10.02
N LEU A 374 3.15 37.55 10.44
CA LEU A 374 3.05 36.43 9.49
C LEU A 374 1.85 36.55 8.56
N TYR A 375 0.78 37.19 9.00
CA TYR A 375 -0.42 37.42 8.19
C TYR A 375 -0.12 38.40 7.06
N GLU A 376 0.43 39.58 7.38
CA GLU A 376 0.81 40.57 6.37
C GLU A 376 1.90 40.04 5.44
N TRP A 377 2.95 39.42 5.98
CA TRP A 377 4.01 38.79 5.18
C TRP A 377 3.44 37.74 4.21
N SER A 378 2.52 36.88 4.68
CA SER A 378 1.90 35.84 3.84
C SER A 378 0.98 36.41 2.76
N LYS A 379 0.36 37.56 3.01
CA LYS A 379 -0.50 38.27 2.05
C LYS A 379 0.34 38.86 0.92
N GLU A 380 1.49 39.46 1.24
CA GLU A 380 2.46 39.93 0.26
C GLU A 380 2.95 38.79 -0.67
N GLN A 381 3.13 37.58 -0.12
CA GLN A 381 3.51 36.42 -0.94
C GLN A 381 2.40 35.97 -1.91
N ILE A 382 1.13 36.25 -1.61
CA ILE A 382 0.01 36.00 -2.51
C ILE A 382 -0.02 37.07 -3.61
N GLU A 383 0.13 38.34 -3.23
CA GLU A 383 0.10 39.47 -4.16
C GLU A 383 1.24 39.40 -5.20
N THR A 384 2.41 38.92 -4.78
CA THR A 384 3.57 38.67 -5.67
C THR A 384 3.45 37.38 -6.49
N GLY A 385 2.40 36.57 -6.29
CA GLY A 385 2.18 35.31 -6.99
C GLY A 385 3.06 34.13 -6.53
N MET A 386 3.82 34.30 -5.45
CA MET A 386 4.67 33.25 -4.87
C MET A 386 3.90 32.22 -4.04
N SER A 387 2.65 32.53 -3.68
CA SER A 387 1.72 31.64 -3.00
C SER A 387 0.37 31.61 -3.72
N LYS A 388 -0.15 30.40 -3.97
CA LYS A 388 -1.50 30.16 -4.54
C LYS A 388 -2.57 29.95 -3.45
N SER A 389 -2.21 30.13 -2.18
CA SER A 389 -3.12 29.94 -1.05
C SER A 389 -4.21 31.02 -1.04
N SER A 390 -5.42 30.68 -0.61
CA SER A 390 -6.44 31.68 -0.29
C SER A 390 -6.14 32.38 1.04
N ILE A 391 -6.65 33.61 1.23
CA ILE A 391 -6.51 34.36 2.49
C ILE A 391 -7.07 33.55 3.68
N HIS A 392 -8.20 32.87 3.48
CA HIS A 392 -8.81 32.01 4.50
C HIS A 392 -7.89 30.83 4.91
N GLU A 393 -7.13 30.26 3.98
CA GLU A 393 -6.14 29.22 4.29
C GLU A 393 -4.91 29.78 5.00
N VAL A 394 -4.47 30.98 4.61
CA VAL A 394 -3.36 31.69 5.27
C VAL A 394 -3.67 31.92 6.75
N VAL A 395 -4.81 32.55 7.06
CA VAL A 395 -5.22 32.84 8.44
C VAL A 395 -5.28 31.56 9.29
N ARG A 396 -5.89 30.50 8.73
CA ARG A 396 -6.01 29.20 9.41
C ARG A 396 -4.63 28.58 9.70
N ASP A 397 -3.72 28.65 8.74
CA ASP A 397 -2.38 28.06 8.86
C ASP A 397 -1.49 28.85 9.83
N ILE A 398 -1.60 30.18 9.88
CA ILE A 398 -0.81 31.00 10.80
C ILE A 398 -1.33 30.82 12.22
N ASN A 399 -2.65 30.84 12.43
CA ASN A 399 -3.26 30.61 13.74
C ASN A 399 -2.80 29.26 14.32
N SER A 400 -2.73 28.26 13.44
CA SER A 400 -2.12 26.98 13.73
C SER A 400 -0.68 27.11 14.19
N ILE A 401 0.19 27.61 13.32
CA ILE A 401 1.63 27.67 13.55
C ILE A 401 1.94 28.41 14.85
N VAL A 402 1.34 29.57 15.06
CA VAL A 402 1.64 30.45 16.18
C VAL A 402 1.08 29.87 17.48
N TYR A 403 -0.24 29.77 17.60
CA TYR A 403 -0.88 29.49 18.89
C TYR A 403 -0.93 28.01 19.25
N LYS A 404 -1.02 27.12 18.25
CA LYS A 404 -1.17 25.67 18.51
C LYS A 404 0.15 24.90 18.44
N SER A 405 1.17 25.44 17.77
CA SER A 405 2.53 24.91 17.74
C SER A 405 3.50 25.75 18.56
N VAL A 406 3.97 26.85 18.00
CA VAL A 406 5.26 27.45 18.38
C VAL A 406 5.18 28.07 19.77
N TYR A 407 4.10 28.79 20.06
CA TYR A 407 3.87 29.45 21.35
C TYR A 407 3.00 28.61 22.30
N ASN A 408 2.68 27.37 21.95
CA ASN A 408 1.93 26.49 22.85
C ASN A 408 2.83 26.06 24.02
N PRO A 409 2.48 26.35 25.29
CA PRO A 409 3.31 25.98 26.44
C PRO A 409 3.52 24.47 26.60
N SER A 410 2.62 23.66 26.02
CA SER A 410 2.73 22.19 26.03
C SER A 410 3.61 21.65 24.90
N LYS A 411 4.06 22.50 23.97
CA LYS A 411 4.90 22.11 22.81
C LYS A 411 6.17 22.97 22.78
N GLU A 412 7.26 22.36 23.23
CA GLU A 412 8.56 23.02 23.26
C GLU A 412 9.29 22.91 21.92
N TYR A 413 8.95 23.78 20.98
CA TYR A 413 9.75 24.00 19.78
C TYR A 413 10.79 25.11 20.02
N PHE A 414 12.02 24.85 19.58
CA PHE A 414 13.15 25.79 19.61
C PHE A 414 13.88 25.79 18.28
N LEU A 415 14.36 26.97 17.87
CA LEU A 415 15.31 27.07 16.77
C LEU A 415 16.67 26.57 17.27
N ILE A 416 17.29 25.64 16.53
CA ILE A 416 18.62 25.16 16.88
C ILE A 416 19.58 26.34 16.65
N LYS A 417 20.04 26.97 17.74
CA LYS A 417 21.08 27.98 17.69
C LYS A 417 22.28 27.38 16.96
N SER A 418 22.70 28.02 15.88
CA SER A 418 23.77 27.59 14.96
C SER A 418 25.10 27.27 15.65
N ASP A 419 25.25 27.64 16.93
CA ASP A 419 26.47 27.40 17.71
C ASP A 419 26.54 26.02 18.36
N ARG A 420 25.51 25.17 18.26
CA ARG A 420 25.62 23.75 18.65
C ARG A 420 25.69 22.88 17.41
N TYR A 421 26.90 22.74 16.89
CA TYR A 421 27.31 21.60 16.07
C TYR A 421 26.68 20.30 16.59
N ILE A 422 26.24 19.41 15.69
CA ILE A 422 25.83 18.05 16.05
C ILE A 422 26.95 17.46 16.91
N LYS A 423 26.70 17.28 18.21
CA LYS A 423 27.68 16.77 19.15
C LYS A 423 28.09 15.36 18.74
N ASP A 424 29.36 15.04 18.98
CA ASP A 424 29.80 13.64 18.96
C ASP A 424 28.92 12.80 19.89
N ILE A 425 28.58 11.59 19.45
CA ILE A 425 27.71 10.67 20.21
C ILE A 425 28.57 9.65 20.94
N TYR A 426 28.35 9.54 22.25
CA TYR A 426 29.12 8.70 23.15
C TYR A 426 28.30 7.49 23.62
N PHE A 427 28.76 6.28 23.33
CA PHE A 427 28.17 5.00 23.77
C PHE A 427 28.89 4.48 25.02
N THR A 428 28.10 4.05 26.00
CA THR A 428 28.52 3.55 27.31
C THR A 428 28.41 2.04 27.41
N GLU A 429 28.91 1.45 28.50
CA GLU A 429 28.70 0.01 28.75
C GLU A 429 27.23 -0.36 28.83
N ARG A 430 26.41 0.51 29.43
CA ARG A 430 24.96 0.30 29.54
C ARG A 430 24.28 0.26 28.17
N ASP A 431 24.66 1.17 27.27
CA ASP A 431 24.15 1.18 25.89
C ASP A 431 24.51 -0.13 25.17
N ILE A 432 25.76 -0.59 25.33
CA ILE A 432 26.22 -1.82 24.69
C ILE A 432 25.55 -3.07 25.28
N ASN A 433 25.36 -3.10 26.59
CA ASN A 433 24.70 -4.21 27.27
C ASN A 433 23.26 -4.43 26.77
N LYS A 434 22.56 -3.37 26.34
CA LYS A 434 21.24 -3.52 25.72
C LYS A 434 21.27 -4.32 24.42
N PHE A 435 22.28 -4.17 23.58
CA PHE A 435 22.41 -5.00 22.38
C PHE A 435 22.71 -6.47 22.70
N ILE A 436 23.47 -6.73 23.78
CA ILE A 436 23.76 -8.09 24.26
C ILE A 436 22.49 -8.74 24.81
N GLU A 437 21.74 -8.04 25.67
CA GLU A 437 20.47 -8.49 26.23
C GLU A 437 19.47 -8.83 25.13
N LEU A 438 19.32 -7.91 24.16
CA LEU A 438 18.44 -8.10 23.01
C LEU A 438 18.85 -9.36 22.23
N ASN A 439 20.14 -9.57 21.95
CA ASN A 439 20.61 -10.75 21.23
C ASN A 439 20.44 -12.07 22.02
N ARG A 440 20.55 -12.06 23.37
CA ARG A 440 20.23 -13.24 24.20
C ARG A 440 18.78 -13.65 24.04
N TYR A 441 17.86 -12.68 23.99
CA TYR A 441 16.45 -12.94 23.69
C TYR A 441 16.28 -13.61 22.31
N ALA A 442 16.92 -13.08 21.27
CA ALA A 442 16.89 -13.70 19.92
C ALA A 442 17.31 -15.17 19.91
N LYS A 443 18.43 -15.49 20.58
CA LYS A 443 18.98 -16.86 20.66
C LYS A 443 18.01 -17.82 21.36
N ARG A 444 17.36 -17.38 22.43
CA ARG A 444 16.39 -18.21 23.18
C ARG A 444 15.19 -18.65 22.34
N TYR A 445 14.77 -17.82 21.38
CA TYR A 445 13.57 -18.05 20.57
C TYR A 445 13.87 -18.36 19.10
N GLY A 446 15.13 -18.60 18.73
CA GLY A 446 15.52 -18.90 17.35
C GLY A 446 15.25 -17.77 16.34
N LYS A 447 15.15 -16.52 16.79
CA LYS A 447 14.83 -15.36 15.94
C LYS A 447 16.08 -14.57 15.57
N THR A 448 16.11 -14.01 14.36
CA THR A 448 17.10 -12.99 13.98
C THR A 448 16.48 -11.60 14.18
N ILE A 449 17.12 -10.74 14.97
CA ILE A 449 16.57 -9.43 15.40
C ILE A 449 17.47 -8.24 14.99
N ILE A 450 18.19 -8.39 13.88
CA ILE A 450 19.14 -7.37 13.41
C ILE A 450 18.47 -6.03 13.14
N ASN A 451 17.22 -6.03 12.66
CA ASN A 451 16.46 -4.82 12.44
C ASN A 451 16.09 -4.14 13.76
N HIS A 452 15.74 -4.89 14.80
CA HIS A 452 15.52 -4.36 16.15
C HIS A 452 16.77 -3.74 16.73
N GLN A 453 17.93 -4.38 16.55
CA GLN A 453 19.20 -3.81 17.00
C GLN A 453 19.50 -2.49 16.28
N LYS A 454 19.27 -2.40 14.96
CA LYS A 454 19.41 -1.16 14.21
C LYS A 454 18.44 -0.07 14.68
N VAL A 455 17.17 -0.40 14.89
CA VAL A 455 16.16 0.55 15.39
C VAL A 455 16.50 1.05 16.79
N LEU A 456 16.91 0.17 17.70
CA LEU A 456 17.38 0.54 19.03
C LEU A 456 18.60 1.47 18.95
N PHE A 457 19.55 1.19 18.06
CA PHE A 457 20.71 2.05 17.82
C PHE A 457 20.32 3.47 17.36
N ALA A 458 19.40 3.58 16.41
CA ALA A 458 18.90 4.89 15.96
C ALA A 458 18.19 5.65 17.08
N LEU A 459 17.38 4.97 17.90
CA LEU A 459 16.71 5.57 19.05
C LEU A 459 17.70 6.03 20.13
N ILE A 460 18.79 5.29 20.37
CA ILE A 460 19.84 5.68 21.32
C ILE A 460 20.59 6.93 20.82
N ILE A 461 20.95 6.98 19.54
CA ILE A 461 21.59 8.16 18.95
C ILE A 461 20.67 9.37 19.11
N HIS A 462 19.42 9.25 18.66
CA HIS A 462 18.47 10.35 18.69
C HIS A 462 18.13 10.78 20.11
N GLY A 463 18.00 9.82 21.02
CA GLY A 463 17.87 10.07 22.46
C GLY A 463 19.07 10.87 22.98
N LYS A 464 20.30 10.43 22.80
CA LYS A 464 21.48 11.17 23.29
C LYS A 464 21.64 12.57 22.69
N THR A 465 21.15 12.78 21.47
CA THR A 465 21.18 14.10 20.81
C THR A 465 20.09 15.05 21.33
N TYR A 466 18.89 14.54 21.60
CA TYR A 466 17.69 15.35 21.80
C TYR A 466 16.93 15.11 23.12
N GLN A 467 17.34 14.12 23.92
CA GLN A 467 16.78 13.84 25.24
C GLN A 467 17.11 14.99 26.18
N GLN A 468 16.08 15.70 26.60
CA GLN A 468 16.21 16.86 27.47
C GLN A 468 16.69 16.45 28.87
N SER A 469 17.63 17.21 29.42
CA SER A 469 18.13 17.07 30.81
C SER A 469 17.30 17.84 31.84
N SER A 470 16.16 18.44 31.46
CA SER A 470 15.34 19.25 32.36
C SER A 470 14.49 18.37 33.30
N ARG A 471 14.28 18.82 34.55
CA ARG A 471 13.47 18.11 35.57
C ARG A 471 12.03 17.85 35.12
N GLU A 472 11.52 18.62 34.16
CA GLU A 472 10.12 18.63 33.75
C GLU A 472 9.83 17.65 32.59
N SER A 473 10.80 17.39 31.72
CA SER A 473 10.63 16.57 30.50
C SER A 473 10.87 15.07 30.70
N LYS A 474 11.31 14.64 31.88
CA LYS A 474 11.50 13.22 32.26
C LYS A 474 12.25 12.37 31.21
N GLY A 475 13.22 12.94 30.50
CA GLY A 475 14.05 12.22 29.54
C GLY A 475 13.33 11.76 28.26
N GLN A 476 12.32 12.51 27.80
CA GLN A 476 11.58 12.21 26.58
C GLN A 476 12.20 12.87 25.35
N PHE A 477 12.01 12.28 24.16
CA PHE A 477 12.42 12.87 22.89
C PHE A 477 11.49 12.49 21.74
N TYR A 478 11.43 13.36 20.73
CA TYR A 478 10.58 13.24 19.55
C TYR A 478 11.35 12.62 18.39
N MET A 479 10.82 11.56 17.77
CA MET A 479 11.42 10.97 16.57
C MET A 479 10.37 10.35 15.63
N THR A 480 10.52 10.57 14.32
CA THR A 480 9.63 9.99 13.31
C THR A 480 10.14 8.64 12.82
N TYR A 481 9.27 7.82 12.23
CA TYR A 481 9.71 6.58 11.59
C TYR A 481 10.64 6.81 10.40
N ASP A 482 10.50 7.94 9.71
CA ASP A 482 11.34 8.25 8.55
C ASP A 482 12.77 8.58 9.01
N GLN A 483 12.94 9.29 10.12
CA GLN A 483 14.25 9.50 10.76
C GLN A 483 14.90 8.18 11.16
N ILE A 484 14.12 7.23 11.70
CA ILE A 484 14.64 5.89 12.03
C ILE A 484 15.03 5.14 10.74
N ILE A 485 14.23 5.21 9.68
CA ILE A 485 14.54 4.58 8.39
C ILE A 485 15.84 5.12 7.80
N GLU A 486 16.01 6.45 7.85
CA GLU A 486 17.20 7.14 7.36
C GLU A 486 18.46 6.68 8.09
N LEU A 487 18.45 6.69 9.43
CA LEU A 487 19.59 6.26 10.24
C LEU A 487 19.88 4.76 10.18
N THR A 488 18.87 3.91 9.96
CA THR A 488 19.03 2.45 9.99
C THR A 488 19.27 1.81 8.62
N GLY A 489 18.90 2.51 7.55
CA GLY A 489 18.83 1.99 6.19
C GLY A 489 17.72 0.93 5.96
N ILE A 490 16.76 0.81 6.89
CA ILE A 490 15.64 -0.14 6.77
C ILE A 490 14.63 0.39 5.75
N ARG A 491 14.42 -0.33 4.65
CA ARG A 491 13.60 0.13 3.52
C ARG A 491 12.08 0.15 3.74
N SER A 492 11.61 -0.20 4.94
CA SER A 492 10.19 -0.47 5.20
C SER A 492 9.74 0.17 6.50
N LYS A 493 8.84 1.15 6.39
CA LYS A 493 8.17 1.80 7.53
C LYS A 493 7.40 0.80 8.39
N THR A 494 6.77 -0.20 7.77
CA THR A 494 6.10 -1.30 8.47
C THR A 494 7.08 -2.12 9.31
N THR A 495 8.26 -2.42 8.77
CA THR A 495 9.30 -3.16 9.50
C THR A 495 9.84 -2.33 10.65
N THR A 496 10.10 -1.05 10.43
CA THR A 496 10.55 -0.11 11.46
C THR A 496 9.52 0.01 12.59
N SER A 497 8.25 0.25 12.26
CA SER A 497 7.16 0.35 13.25
C SER A 497 6.98 -0.94 14.05
N LYS A 498 7.05 -2.09 13.40
CA LYS A 498 7.03 -3.40 14.07
C LYS A 498 8.20 -3.55 15.04
N CYS A 499 9.42 -3.19 14.63
CA CYS A 499 10.59 -3.26 15.49
C CYS A 499 10.47 -2.34 16.70
N VAL A 500 9.97 -1.10 16.51
CA VAL A 500 9.70 -0.15 17.61
C VAL A 500 8.69 -0.73 18.60
N THR A 501 7.60 -1.32 18.11
CA THR A 501 6.56 -1.92 18.97
C THR A 501 7.12 -3.10 19.76
N GLU A 502 7.83 -4.03 19.10
CA GLU A 502 8.42 -5.18 19.79
C GLU A 502 9.53 -4.77 20.78
N LEU A 503 10.28 -3.69 20.53
CA LEU A 503 11.26 -3.16 21.48
C LEU A 503 10.60 -2.59 22.74
N ASP A 504 9.44 -1.94 22.59
CA ASP A 504 8.63 -1.42 23.70
C ASP A 504 8.07 -2.57 24.56
N GLU A 505 7.47 -3.58 23.91
CA GLU A 505 6.97 -4.80 24.57
C GLU A 505 8.07 -5.57 25.33
N LEU A 506 9.28 -5.57 24.79
CA LEU A 506 10.45 -6.20 25.43
C LEU A 506 11.10 -5.32 26.51
N GLY A 507 10.59 -4.11 26.74
CA GLY A 507 11.09 -3.18 27.76
C GLY A 507 12.43 -2.53 27.42
N PHE A 508 12.85 -2.54 26.15
CA PHE A 508 14.07 -1.88 25.70
C PHE A 508 13.85 -0.39 25.44
N ILE A 509 12.62 0.03 25.14
CA ILE A 509 12.24 1.43 24.97
C ILE A 509 10.89 1.65 25.66
N LYS A 510 10.51 2.90 25.86
CA LYS A 510 9.14 3.25 26.23
C LYS A 510 8.54 4.20 25.21
N ILE A 511 7.41 3.82 24.63
CA ILE A 511 6.59 4.74 23.84
C ILE A 511 5.76 5.58 24.82
N VAL A 512 6.10 6.85 24.94
CA VAL A 512 5.40 7.78 25.84
C VAL A 512 4.14 8.31 25.15
N GLU A 513 4.29 8.70 23.90
CA GLU A 513 3.21 9.22 23.09
C GLU A 513 3.44 8.76 21.66
N ARG A 514 2.40 8.24 21.04
CA ARG A 514 2.42 7.90 19.62
C ARG A 514 1.10 8.34 19.06
N ASN A 515 1.11 8.66 17.78
CA ASN A 515 -0.10 8.93 17.04
C ASN A 515 -0.87 10.21 17.47
N SER A 516 -0.23 11.14 18.18
CA SER A 516 -0.87 12.39 18.57
C SER A 516 -1.11 13.32 17.38
N MET A 517 -2.25 14.01 17.40
CA MET A 517 -2.75 14.79 16.27
C MET A 517 -2.56 16.29 16.49
N TYR A 518 -1.87 16.91 15.54
CA TYR A 518 -1.66 18.35 15.50
C TYR A 518 -2.93 19.09 15.03
N TYR A 519 -3.67 18.51 14.06
CA TYR A 519 -4.93 19.05 13.51
C TYR A 519 -5.93 17.93 13.17
N LYS A 520 -7.07 17.88 13.88
CA LYS A 520 -8.15 16.88 13.65
C LYS A 520 -8.70 16.83 12.22
N ASN A 521 -8.53 17.87 11.41
CA ASN A 521 -9.12 18.00 10.07
C ASN A 521 -8.11 17.97 8.90
N LYS A 522 -6.80 17.83 9.16
CA LYS A 522 -5.75 17.87 8.11
C LYS A 522 -4.77 16.68 8.15
N GLY A 523 -4.99 15.71 9.03
CA GLY A 523 -4.20 14.47 9.09
C GLY A 523 -2.73 14.58 9.50
N LYS A 524 -2.30 15.77 9.96
CA LYS A 524 -0.94 16.00 10.42
C LYS A 524 -0.74 15.43 11.83
N ARG A 525 0.23 14.52 11.99
CA ARG A 525 0.65 13.99 13.29
C ARG A 525 1.88 14.66 13.87
N ASP A 526 1.86 14.76 15.19
CA ASP A 526 3.06 15.03 15.97
C ASP A 526 4.02 13.83 15.87
N PRO A 527 5.34 14.05 15.90
CA PRO A 527 6.31 12.97 16.00
C PRO A 527 6.05 12.08 17.22
N ASN A 528 6.39 10.79 17.13
CA ASN A 528 6.28 9.90 18.29
C ASN A 528 7.26 10.35 19.38
N VAL A 529 6.81 10.27 20.63
CA VAL A 529 7.59 10.55 21.82
C VAL A 529 8.06 9.23 22.41
N TYR A 530 9.38 9.09 22.51
CA TYR A 530 10.02 7.94 23.13
C TYR A 530 10.75 8.35 24.40
N ARG A 531 10.98 7.37 25.26
CA ARG A 531 11.82 7.51 26.44
C ARG A 531 12.71 6.28 26.58
N LEU A 532 13.97 6.53 26.90
CA LEU A 532 14.98 5.49 27.15
C LEU A 532 15.41 5.60 28.60
N ASP A 533 14.83 4.75 29.45
CA ASP A 533 14.97 4.82 30.91
C ASP A 533 16.40 4.47 31.40
N PHE A 534 17.26 3.97 30.51
CA PHE A 534 18.66 3.60 30.81
C PHE A 534 19.71 4.61 30.31
N ILE A 535 19.28 5.68 29.62
CA ILE A 535 20.18 6.76 29.21
C ILE A 535 20.25 7.79 30.35
N GLU A 536 21.38 7.84 31.03
CA GLU A 536 21.71 8.89 31.99
C GLU A 536 22.53 10.00 31.32
N SER A 537 22.39 11.24 31.82
CA SER A 537 23.27 12.35 31.44
C SER A 537 24.68 12.07 31.94
N MET A 538 25.63 11.88 31.02
CA MET A 538 27.03 11.58 31.35
C MET A 538 27.95 12.80 31.32
N LYS A 539 29.07 12.68 32.05
CA LYS A 539 30.30 13.45 31.89
C LYS A 539 31.16 12.79 30.79
N GLU A 540 31.97 13.54 30.06
CA GLU A 540 32.72 13.08 28.88
C GLU A 540 33.77 11.98 29.14
N ASP A 541 34.02 11.55 30.38
CA ASP A 541 35.14 10.66 30.70
C ASP A 541 34.81 9.15 30.78
N ASP A 542 33.53 8.74 30.71
CA ASP A 542 33.09 7.35 30.94
C ASP A 542 32.57 6.60 29.67
N TYR A 543 32.92 7.06 28.47
CA TYR A 543 32.44 6.44 27.23
C TYR A 543 33.34 5.31 26.71
N LEU A 544 32.74 4.32 26.04
CA LEU A 544 33.44 3.22 25.39
C LEU A 544 33.65 3.45 23.90
N ILE A 545 32.72 4.16 23.25
CA ILE A 545 32.80 4.47 21.82
C ILE A 545 32.35 5.90 21.59
N LYS A 546 33.18 6.66 20.88
CA LYS A 546 32.84 7.96 20.30
C LYS A 546 32.51 7.79 18.81
N ILE A 547 31.41 8.39 18.37
CA ILE A 547 30.96 8.48 16.98
C ILE A 547 30.88 9.96 16.62
N SER A 548 31.62 10.36 15.59
CA SER A 548 31.54 11.71 15.05
C SER A 548 30.27 11.94 14.24
N ALA A 549 29.82 13.19 14.12
CA ALA A 549 28.64 13.53 13.34
C ALA A 549 28.73 13.07 11.87
N ASN A 550 29.94 13.04 11.30
CA ASN A 550 30.17 12.58 9.93
C ASN A 550 30.00 11.06 9.78
N GLU A 551 30.35 10.29 10.82
CA GLU A 551 30.20 8.83 10.82
C GLU A 551 28.73 8.38 10.91
N LEU A 552 27.81 9.24 11.38
CA LEU A 552 26.37 8.95 11.46
C LEU A 552 25.69 8.83 10.08
N GLN A 553 26.29 9.40 9.03
CA GLN A 553 25.75 9.35 7.67
C GLN A 553 26.09 8.04 6.94
N ASP A 554 26.96 7.22 7.53
CA ASP A 554 27.30 5.92 6.96
C ASP A 554 26.16 4.92 7.17
N LYS A 555 25.67 4.32 6.08
CA LYS A 555 24.62 3.29 6.11
C LYS A 555 25.02 2.04 6.90
N ASP A 556 26.33 1.85 7.07
CA ASP A 556 26.94 0.76 7.83
C ASP A 556 27.48 1.22 9.20
N CYS A 557 27.19 2.45 9.62
CA CYS A 557 27.59 3.02 10.93
C CYS A 557 27.30 2.07 12.09
N PHE A 558 26.09 1.50 12.15
CA PHE A 558 25.74 0.51 13.18
C PHE A 558 26.73 -0.66 13.24
N TYR A 559 27.09 -1.24 12.09
CA TYR A 559 28.00 -2.39 12.05
C TYR A 559 29.43 -1.98 12.45
N LYS A 560 29.87 -0.80 12.02
CA LYS A 560 31.19 -0.23 12.40
C LYS A 560 31.31 -0.01 13.89
N VAL A 561 30.28 0.57 14.52
CA VAL A 561 30.26 0.83 15.96
C VAL A 561 30.31 -0.49 16.74
N MET A 562 29.49 -1.46 16.33
CA MET A 562 29.50 -2.79 16.94
C MET A 562 30.84 -3.51 16.77
N TYR A 563 31.50 -3.35 15.62
CA TYR A 563 32.83 -3.90 15.37
C TYR A 563 33.91 -3.25 16.24
N LYS A 564 33.94 -1.91 16.30
CA LYS A 564 34.91 -1.11 17.07
C LYS A 564 34.94 -1.52 18.55
N TYR A 565 33.79 -1.90 19.11
CA TYR A 565 33.70 -2.35 20.49
C TYR A 565 34.00 -3.83 20.69
N PHE A 566 33.28 -4.72 20.01
CA PHE A 566 33.37 -6.15 20.31
C PHE A 566 34.62 -6.80 19.73
N ARG A 567 35.19 -6.23 18.67
CA ARG A 567 36.19 -6.86 17.79
C ARG A 567 35.71 -8.23 17.28
N GLU A 568 36.48 -8.88 16.42
CA GLU A 568 36.08 -10.13 15.76
C GLU A 568 35.61 -11.22 16.75
N GLU A 569 36.37 -11.44 17.83
CA GLU A 569 36.08 -12.47 18.83
C GLU A 569 34.80 -12.22 19.63
N GLY A 570 34.45 -10.95 19.85
CA GLY A 570 33.30 -10.53 20.64
C GLY A 570 31.99 -10.47 19.86
N LEU A 571 32.01 -10.38 18.52
CA LEU A 571 30.79 -10.24 17.70
C LEU A 571 29.78 -11.38 17.91
N LYS A 572 30.23 -12.56 18.35
CA LYS A 572 29.34 -13.71 18.68
C LYS A 572 28.36 -13.39 19.82
N LYS A 573 28.66 -12.38 20.63
CA LYS A 573 27.81 -11.89 21.72
C LYS A 573 26.59 -11.13 21.19
N ILE A 574 26.67 -10.52 20.00
CA ILE A 574 25.62 -9.64 19.46
C ILE A 574 25.06 -10.06 18.09
N PHE A 575 25.78 -10.89 17.31
CA PHE A 575 25.37 -11.27 15.96
C PHE A 575 25.30 -12.80 15.75
N THR A 576 24.43 -13.21 14.83
CA THR A 576 24.37 -14.60 14.33
C THR A 576 25.58 -14.92 13.44
N ARG A 577 25.85 -16.21 13.16
CA ARG A 577 26.96 -16.63 12.30
C ARG A 577 26.93 -15.95 10.91
N HIS A 578 25.75 -15.85 10.30
CA HIS A 578 25.58 -15.23 8.99
C HIS A 578 25.88 -13.73 9.01
N ILE A 579 25.37 -13.00 10.02
CA ILE A 579 25.62 -11.56 10.14
C ILE A 579 27.09 -11.27 10.46
N ARG A 580 27.74 -12.07 11.31
CA ARG A 580 29.18 -11.96 11.57
C ARG A 580 30.02 -12.06 10.30
N TYR A 581 29.74 -13.08 9.47
CA TYR A 581 30.42 -13.25 8.20
C TYR A 581 30.22 -12.03 7.29
N LYS A 582 29.01 -11.46 7.27
CA LYS A 582 28.75 -10.23 6.51
C LYS A 582 29.59 -9.06 7.03
N VAL A 583 29.64 -8.83 8.34
CA VAL A 583 30.37 -7.71 8.96
C VAL A 583 31.88 -7.81 8.71
N LEU A 584 32.47 -9.00 8.86
CA LEU A 584 33.91 -9.23 8.63
C LEU A 584 34.33 -9.07 7.16
N ASN A 585 33.37 -9.10 6.23
CA ASN A 585 33.61 -8.92 4.79
C ASN A 585 33.21 -7.54 4.27
N MET A 586 32.88 -6.58 5.14
CA MET A 586 32.61 -5.21 4.72
C MET A 586 33.95 -4.51 4.46
N ASP A 587 34.09 -3.85 3.31
CA ASP A 587 35.34 -3.18 2.90
C ASP A 587 35.85 -2.24 3.99
N CYS A 588 34.94 -1.50 4.61
CA CYS A 588 35.23 -0.57 5.69
C CYS A 588 35.64 -1.19 7.04
N VAL A 589 35.45 -2.49 7.23
CA VAL A 589 35.93 -3.25 8.41
C VAL A 589 37.30 -3.88 8.10
N ARG A 590 37.55 -4.23 6.83
CA ARG A 590 38.87 -4.68 6.37
C ARG A 590 39.92 -3.58 6.47
N ASP A 591 39.53 -2.31 6.29
CA ASP A 591 40.40 -1.14 6.46
C ASP A 591 40.66 -0.79 7.95
N MET A 592 39.93 -1.39 8.90
CA MET A 592 40.09 -1.20 10.35
C MET A 592 40.93 -2.29 11.03
N ASN A 593 41.26 -3.36 10.31
CA ASN A 593 42.17 -4.44 10.71
C ASN A 593 43.54 -4.21 10.08
#